data_AF-A0A2V7SGP7-F1
#
_entry.id   AF-A0A2V7SGP7-F1
#
_cell.length_a   1.000
_cell.length_b   1.000
_cell.length_c   1.000
_cell.angle_alpha   90.00
_cell.angle_beta   90.00
_cell.angle_gamma   90.00
#
_symmetry.space_group_name_H-M   'P 1'
#
loop_
_entity.id
_entity.type
_entity.pdbx_description
1 polymer ?
#
loop_
_entity_poly.entity_id
_entity_poly.type
_entity_poly.pdbx_seq_one_letter_code
_entity_poly.pdbx_strand_id
1 'polypeptide(L)'
;MSNLVRAPAFALFHSVFGSAARVAASAPGRVNLIGEHTDYNGGPVLPIAIAARTTAAVGPGAPETLEIVSTRDGRPHHIQWKGDLPDHWGAYVAGVMRELWTLGVRLPQDGARVAVSSDVPVGAGLSSSAALTVATARALALLAGASLAPRQLAAVAYRAEHDHVGVKCGVMDQTIAALARPGHALLLECATLAHRHIPFRGRLLLVDTGVRRALGAGAYNERTRECRAALERLRVDLPELIWLAAWPAGWLARLKRALPEPLRSRAVHVVSETARTRYGAHLLARGRVGAFGRLLYESHESLRRLYECSTPELDLVVAAARRAGALGARLTGAGWGGAALVLVSSKRERGIAEHIRRAFARTYEREPEITTVRASGGARRERITASRRRASTA
;
A
#
# COMPACT_ATOMS: atom_id res chain seq x y z
N MET A 1 -17.68 18.86 16.80
CA MET A 1 -17.31 19.94 15.87
C MET A 1 -17.18 19.34 14.48
N SER A 2 -18.09 19.73 13.59
CA SER A 2 -18.32 19.09 12.30
C SER A 2 -17.18 19.34 11.30
N ASN A 3 -16.51 18.28 10.83
CA ASN A 3 -15.61 18.31 9.69
C ASN A 3 -16.40 18.60 8.41
N LEU A 4 -16.70 19.88 8.17
CA LEU A 4 -17.24 20.43 6.92
C LEU A 4 -16.09 20.73 5.96
N VAL A 5 -15.27 19.72 5.62
CA VAL A 5 -14.40 19.78 4.45
C VAL A 5 -15.22 19.20 3.31
N ARG A 6 -15.81 20.05 2.47
CA ARG A 6 -16.51 19.61 1.26
C ARG A 6 -15.50 19.04 0.27
N ALA A 7 -15.20 17.76 0.46
CA ALA A 7 -14.83 16.74 -0.51
C ALA A 7 -14.26 17.26 -1.86
N PRO A 8 -12.96 17.59 -1.93
CA PRO A 8 -12.31 18.24 -3.08
C PRO A 8 -12.56 17.55 -4.43
N ALA A 9 -12.69 16.22 -4.45
CA ALA A 9 -13.04 15.47 -5.66
C ALA A 9 -14.42 15.86 -6.24
N PHE A 10 -15.42 16.14 -5.40
CA PHE A 10 -16.75 16.57 -5.87
C PHE A 10 -16.74 18.00 -6.39
N ALA A 11 -16.02 18.89 -5.70
CA ALA A 11 -15.86 20.28 -6.14
C ALA A 11 -15.17 20.31 -7.52
N LEU A 12 -14.08 19.56 -7.67
CA LEU A 12 -13.37 19.40 -8.93
C LEU A 12 -14.25 18.78 -10.02
N PHE A 13 -15.03 17.74 -9.69
CA PHE A 13 -15.95 17.12 -10.65
C PHE A 13 -16.95 18.15 -11.19
N HIS A 14 -17.59 18.90 -10.31
CA HIS A 14 -18.57 19.91 -10.69
C HIS A 14 -17.95 21.05 -11.50
N SER A 15 -16.78 21.56 -11.08
CA SER A 15 -16.12 22.67 -11.78
C SER A 15 -15.66 22.30 -13.18
N VAL A 16 -15.21 21.05 -13.38
CA VAL A 16 -14.66 20.59 -14.66
C VAL A 16 -15.75 20.09 -15.61
N PHE A 17 -16.72 19.32 -15.10
CA PHE A 17 -17.71 18.63 -15.95
C PHE A 17 -19.08 19.31 -16.01
N GLY A 18 -19.27 20.41 -15.28
CA GLY A 18 -20.53 21.18 -15.27
C GLY A 18 -21.74 20.41 -14.70
N SER A 19 -21.52 19.27 -14.05
CA SER A 19 -22.59 18.44 -13.48
C SER A 19 -22.18 17.85 -12.13
N ALA A 20 -23.14 17.38 -11.33
CA ALA A 20 -22.85 16.74 -10.06
C ALA A 20 -22.41 15.28 -10.26
N ALA A 21 -21.38 14.85 -9.53
CA ALA A 21 -21.01 13.43 -9.44
C ALA A 21 -22.19 12.63 -8.85
N ARG A 22 -22.45 11.45 -9.40
CA ARG A 22 -23.54 10.57 -8.93
C ARG A 22 -23.13 9.69 -7.76
N VAL A 23 -21.85 9.31 -7.72
CA VAL A 23 -21.30 8.43 -6.69
C VAL A 23 -19.89 8.89 -6.34
N ALA A 24 -19.45 8.66 -5.10
CA ALA A 24 -18.03 8.63 -4.81
C ALA A 24 -17.68 7.47 -3.89
N ALA A 25 -16.43 7.04 -3.99
CA ALA A 25 -15.82 6.09 -3.08
C ALA A 25 -14.40 6.53 -2.75
N SER A 26 -13.88 6.03 -1.63
CA SER A 26 -12.50 6.26 -1.24
C SER A 26 -11.84 4.97 -0.78
N ALA A 27 -10.52 4.89 -0.93
CA ALA A 27 -9.70 3.81 -0.42
C ALA A 27 -8.43 4.38 0.23
N PRO A 28 -7.95 3.77 1.34
CA PRO A 28 -6.79 4.28 2.07
C PRO A 28 -5.48 3.90 1.38
N GLY A 29 -4.42 4.66 1.66
CA GLY A 29 -3.06 4.15 1.55
C GLY A 29 -2.76 3.12 2.63
N ARG A 30 -1.52 2.63 2.70
CA ARG A 30 -1.13 1.60 3.67
C ARG A 30 0.32 1.70 4.09
N VAL A 31 0.61 1.14 5.25
CA VAL A 31 1.98 0.80 5.69
C VAL A 31 2.03 -0.70 5.98
N ASN A 32 3.19 -1.33 5.75
CA ASN A 32 3.36 -2.74 6.10
C ASN A 32 4.00 -2.85 7.48
N LEU A 33 3.38 -3.57 8.42
CA LEU A 33 3.98 -3.71 9.74
C LEU A 33 5.17 -4.67 9.69
N ILE A 34 5.04 -5.78 8.95
CA ILE A 34 6.07 -6.80 8.76
C ILE A 34 5.74 -7.72 7.58
N GLY A 35 6.74 -8.38 7.00
CA GLY A 35 6.57 -9.21 5.79
C GLY A 35 6.98 -8.51 4.51
N GLU A 36 8.08 -7.76 4.53
CA GLU A 36 8.53 -7.03 3.34
C GLU A 36 9.14 -8.02 2.37
N HIS A 37 8.89 -7.82 1.07
CA HIS A 37 9.40 -8.66 -0.01
C HIS A 37 9.00 -10.15 0.08
N THR A 38 7.97 -10.49 0.86
CA THR A 38 7.42 -11.85 0.91
C THR A 38 6.22 -12.02 -0.03
N ASP A 39 5.52 -10.94 -0.40
CA ASP A 39 4.28 -10.97 -1.17
C ASP A 39 4.45 -11.61 -2.56
N TYR A 40 5.40 -11.13 -3.37
CA TYR A 40 5.72 -11.73 -4.67
C TYR A 40 6.54 -13.03 -4.55
N ASN A 41 6.91 -13.42 -3.32
CA ASN A 41 7.56 -14.69 -3.02
C ASN A 41 6.58 -15.73 -2.43
N GLY A 42 5.28 -15.43 -2.41
CA GLY A 42 4.21 -16.31 -1.92
C GLY A 42 4.08 -16.37 -0.40
N GLY A 43 4.81 -15.54 0.33
CA GLY A 43 4.80 -15.49 1.79
C GLY A 43 3.74 -14.55 2.35
N PRO A 44 3.61 -14.51 3.69
CA PRO A 44 2.64 -13.68 4.37
C PRO A 44 3.11 -12.24 4.55
N VAL A 45 2.15 -11.33 4.58
CA VAL A 45 2.32 -9.90 4.91
C VAL A 45 1.37 -9.48 6.02
N LEU A 46 1.71 -8.41 6.75
CA LEU A 46 0.89 -7.89 7.85
C LEU A 46 0.69 -6.37 7.79
N PRO A 47 0.02 -5.83 6.76
CA PRO A 47 -0.21 -4.39 6.63
C PRO A 47 -1.36 -3.87 7.49
N ILE A 48 -1.37 -2.53 7.66
CA ILE A 48 -2.53 -1.75 8.11
C ILE A 48 -2.87 -0.69 7.06
N ALA A 49 -4.15 -0.36 6.92
CA ALA A 49 -4.56 0.84 6.21
C ALA A 49 -4.25 2.09 7.05
N ILE A 50 -3.83 3.18 6.41
CA ILE A 50 -3.63 4.48 7.06
C ILE A 50 -4.86 5.38 6.93
N ALA A 51 -4.83 6.52 7.63
CA ALA A 51 -5.94 7.47 7.59
C ALA A 51 -6.06 8.19 6.24
N ALA A 52 -4.93 8.47 5.57
CA ALA A 52 -4.90 9.08 4.24
C ALA A 52 -5.55 8.16 3.19
N ARG A 53 -6.34 8.75 2.29
CA ARG A 53 -7.19 8.13 1.28
C ARG A 53 -7.18 8.86 -0.06
N THR A 54 -7.25 8.07 -1.12
CA THR A 54 -7.71 8.56 -2.43
C THR A 54 -9.23 8.49 -2.49
N THR A 55 -9.87 9.55 -2.98
CA THR A 55 -11.30 9.64 -3.26
C THR A 55 -11.52 9.80 -4.75
N ALA A 56 -12.41 8.99 -5.32
CA ALA A 56 -12.87 9.06 -6.69
C ALA A 56 -14.37 9.42 -6.70
N ALA A 57 -14.71 10.56 -7.29
CA ALA A 57 -16.08 10.99 -7.56
C ALA A 57 -16.39 10.74 -9.04
N VAL A 58 -17.51 10.07 -9.33
CA VAL A 58 -17.83 9.57 -10.66
C VAL A 58 -19.25 9.90 -11.11
N GLY A 59 -19.43 10.04 -12.41
CA GLY A 59 -20.72 10.21 -13.07
C GLY A 59 -20.69 9.63 -14.49
N PRO A 60 -21.85 9.56 -15.16
CA PRO A 60 -21.91 9.10 -16.56
C PRO A 60 -21.07 10.02 -17.46
N GLY A 61 -20.42 9.44 -18.46
CA GLY A 61 -19.62 10.14 -19.46
C GLY A 61 -20.13 9.88 -20.88
N ALA A 62 -19.43 10.45 -21.86
CA ALA A 62 -19.68 10.16 -23.27
C ALA A 62 -19.40 8.68 -23.62
N PRO A 63 -20.03 8.13 -24.68
CA PRO A 63 -19.87 6.72 -25.04
C PRO A 63 -18.42 6.27 -25.13
N GLU A 64 -18.12 5.12 -24.54
CA GLU A 64 -16.81 4.45 -24.55
C GLU A 64 -15.62 5.30 -24.08
N THR A 65 -15.88 6.43 -23.43
CA THR A 65 -14.86 7.42 -23.08
C THR A 65 -14.73 7.56 -21.57
N LEU A 66 -13.48 7.59 -21.09
CA LEU A 66 -13.16 8.05 -19.73
C LEU A 66 -12.67 9.49 -19.78
N GLU A 67 -13.39 10.39 -19.13
CA GLU A 67 -12.95 11.76 -18.88
C GLU A 67 -12.46 11.86 -17.43
N ILE A 68 -11.17 12.04 -17.21
CA ILE A 68 -10.58 12.00 -15.87
C ILE A 68 -9.89 13.30 -15.50
N VAL A 69 -9.91 13.66 -14.23
CA VAL A 69 -9.19 14.85 -13.72
C VAL A 69 -8.73 14.61 -12.29
N SER A 70 -7.57 15.15 -11.91
CA SER A 70 -7.02 15.06 -10.56
C SER A 70 -6.86 16.45 -9.94
N THR A 71 -7.03 16.58 -8.63
CA THR A 71 -6.73 17.84 -7.92
C THR A 71 -5.25 18.22 -7.97
N ARG A 72 -4.38 17.33 -8.46
CA ARG A 72 -2.93 17.56 -8.55
C ARG A 72 -2.50 18.25 -9.84
N ASP A 73 -3.10 17.88 -10.97
CA ASP A 73 -2.80 18.48 -12.27
C ASP A 73 -3.88 19.47 -12.73
N GLY A 74 -5.12 19.32 -12.25
CA GLY A 74 -6.26 20.15 -12.61
C GLY A 74 -6.68 20.03 -14.08
N ARG A 75 -6.04 19.13 -14.85
CA ARG A 75 -6.21 19.00 -16.29
C ARG A 75 -7.09 17.81 -16.61
N PRO A 76 -8.18 17.98 -17.40
CA PRO A 76 -8.98 16.86 -17.86
C PRO A 76 -8.22 16.06 -18.93
N HIS A 77 -8.24 14.74 -18.81
CA HIS A 77 -7.72 13.80 -19.80
C HIS A 77 -8.87 12.99 -20.38
N HIS A 78 -8.87 12.77 -21.68
CA HIS A 78 -9.88 11.98 -22.40
C HIS A 78 -9.23 10.69 -22.89
N ILE A 79 -9.78 9.54 -22.51
CA ILE A 79 -9.19 8.24 -22.77
C ILE A 79 -10.23 7.33 -23.42
N GLN A 80 -9.89 6.80 -24.59
CA GLN A 80 -10.60 5.68 -25.21
C GLN A 80 -10.17 4.41 -24.51
N TRP A 81 -10.91 3.98 -23.48
CA TRP A 81 -10.41 2.98 -22.54
C TRP A 81 -10.24 1.59 -23.15
N LYS A 82 -10.88 1.30 -24.29
CA LYS A 82 -10.67 0.06 -25.08
C LYS A 82 -9.43 0.11 -25.99
N GLY A 83 -8.87 1.29 -26.26
CA GLY A 83 -7.73 1.49 -27.17
C GLY A 83 -6.37 1.29 -26.50
N ASP A 84 -5.36 2.06 -26.88
CA ASP A 84 -4.07 2.03 -26.18
C ASP A 84 -4.16 2.70 -24.80
N LEU A 85 -3.41 2.16 -23.82
CA LEU A 85 -3.33 2.80 -22.51
C LEU A 85 -2.45 4.05 -22.60
N PRO A 86 -2.83 5.14 -21.93
CA PRO A 86 -2.00 6.33 -21.91
C PRO A 86 -0.72 6.11 -21.09
N ASP A 87 0.28 6.96 -21.30
CA ASP A 87 1.56 6.98 -20.58
C ASP A 87 1.52 7.71 -19.22
N HIS A 88 0.33 8.16 -18.80
CA HIS A 88 0.11 8.87 -17.55
C HIS A 88 -0.78 8.09 -16.56
N TRP A 89 -1.10 8.71 -15.41
CA TRP A 89 -1.89 8.08 -14.33
C TRP A 89 -3.28 7.57 -14.76
N GLY A 90 -3.79 8.01 -15.90
CA GLY A 90 -5.05 7.54 -16.47
C GLY A 90 -5.04 6.07 -16.84
N ALA A 91 -3.86 5.48 -17.08
CA ALA A 91 -3.71 4.05 -17.34
C ALA A 91 -4.29 3.19 -16.21
N TYR A 92 -4.15 3.62 -14.95
CA TYR A 92 -4.71 2.93 -13.79
C TYR A 92 -6.24 2.94 -13.81
N VAL A 93 -6.86 4.06 -14.20
CA VAL A 93 -8.33 4.18 -14.28
C VAL A 93 -8.85 3.36 -15.46
N ALA A 94 -8.20 3.44 -16.61
CA ALA A 94 -8.55 2.66 -17.79
C ALA A 94 -8.40 1.15 -17.55
N GLY A 95 -7.33 0.71 -16.87
CA GLY A 95 -7.15 -0.69 -16.45
C GLY A 95 -8.29 -1.16 -15.53
N VAL A 96 -8.71 -0.32 -14.58
CA VAL A 96 -9.87 -0.63 -13.72
C VAL A 96 -11.15 -0.78 -14.54
N MET A 97 -11.39 0.13 -15.50
CA MET A 97 -12.54 0.08 -16.39
C MET A 97 -12.58 -1.22 -17.20
N ARG A 98 -11.43 -1.63 -17.77
CA ARG A 98 -11.28 -2.91 -18.49
C ARG A 98 -11.56 -4.11 -17.60
N GLU A 99 -11.04 -4.12 -16.38
CA GLU A 99 -11.27 -5.23 -15.46
C GLU A 99 -12.72 -5.35 -14.99
N LEU A 100 -13.39 -4.22 -14.76
CA LEU A 100 -14.82 -4.20 -14.49
C LEU A 100 -15.61 -4.73 -15.69
N TRP A 101 -15.23 -4.33 -16.90
CA TRP A 101 -15.82 -4.83 -18.14
C TRP A 101 -15.71 -6.35 -18.28
N THR A 102 -14.53 -6.92 -18.04
CA THR A 102 -14.30 -8.37 -18.07
C THR A 102 -15.18 -9.11 -17.07
N LEU A 103 -15.51 -8.50 -15.92
CA LEU A 103 -16.43 -9.06 -14.92
C LEU A 103 -17.93 -8.88 -15.25
N GLY A 104 -18.26 -8.35 -16.42
CA GLY A 104 -19.66 -8.10 -16.80
C GLY A 104 -20.28 -6.84 -16.19
N VAL A 105 -19.49 -6.01 -15.50
CA VAL A 105 -19.96 -4.73 -14.97
C VAL A 105 -20.03 -3.73 -16.12
N ARG A 106 -21.24 -3.27 -16.45
CA ARG A 106 -21.50 -2.34 -17.57
C ARG A 106 -21.90 -0.97 -17.03
N LEU A 107 -21.30 0.08 -17.57
CA LEU A 107 -21.62 1.45 -17.21
C LEU A 107 -22.62 2.04 -18.22
N PRO A 108 -23.37 3.10 -17.87
CA PRO A 108 -24.17 3.82 -18.85
C PRO A 108 -23.30 4.28 -20.03
N GLN A 109 -23.67 3.86 -21.25
CA GLN A 109 -22.94 4.13 -22.49
C GLN A 109 -21.47 3.68 -22.46
N ASP A 110 -21.10 2.83 -21.49
CA ASP A 110 -19.73 2.39 -21.26
C ASP A 110 -18.72 3.54 -21.11
N GLY A 111 -19.21 4.69 -20.64
CA GLY A 111 -18.47 5.92 -20.46
C GLY A 111 -18.58 6.47 -19.05
N ALA A 112 -17.52 7.12 -18.56
CA ALA A 112 -17.55 7.71 -17.24
C ALA A 112 -16.67 8.96 -17.12
N ARG A 113 -17.13 9.88 -16.27
CA ARG A 113 -16.36 11.01 -15.77
C ARG A 113 -15.82 10.66 -14.39
N VAL A 114 -14.55 10.97 -14.11
CA VAL A 114 -13.87 10.63 -12.86
C VAL A 114 -13.05 11.80 -12.36
N ALA A 115 -13.40 12.35 -11.20
CA ALA A 115 -12.57 13.33 -10.51
C ALA A 115 -11.90 12.69 -9.29
N VAL A 116 -10.60 12.89 -9.15
CA VAL A 116 -9.77 12.28 -8.12
C VAL A 116 -9.17 13.33 -7.19
N SER A 117 -9.21 13.07 -5.89
CA SER A 117 -8.47 13.81 -4.87
C SER A 117 -7.77 12.81 -3.95
N SER A 118 -6.52 13.05 -3.57
CA SER A 118 -5.76 12.14 -2.70
C SER A 118 -4.81 12.89 -1.78
N ASP A 119 -4.95 12.64 -0.48
CA ASP A 119 -4.01 13.01 0.58
C ASP A 119 -2.94 11.92 0.80
N VAL A 120 -2.96 10.81 0.06
CA VAL A 120 -1.89 9.79 0.10
C VAL A 120 -0.65 10.34 -0.58
N PRO A 121 0.50 10.48 0.11
CA PRO A 121 1.72 10.98 -0.50
C PRO A 121 2.18 10.07 -1.64
N VAL A 122 2.40 10.65 -2.82
CA VAL A 122 2.90 9.91 -3.99
C VAL A 122 4.40 9.71 -3.84
N GLY A 123 4.88 8.52 -4.20
CA GLY A 123 6.31 8.20 -4.15
C GLY A 123 6.84 7.84 -2.75
N ALA A 124 6.09 8.11 -1.67
CA ALA A 124 6.49 7.81 -0.29
C ALA A 124 6.38 6.32 0.09
N GLY A 125 6.03 5.44 -0.86
CA GLY A 125 5.85 4.02 -0.60
C GLY A 125 4.60 3.66 0.20
N LEU A 126 3.55 4.51 0.15
CA LEU A 126 2.30 4.36 0.91
C LEU A 126 1.10 3.89 0.06
N SER A 127 1.37 3.34 -1.13
CA SER A 127 0.38 2.75 -2.06
C SER A 127 -0.67 3.72 -2.60
N SER A 128 -0.23 4.86 -3.12
CA SER A 128 -1.12 5.80 -3.80
C SER A 128 -1.80 5.19 -5.05
N SER A 129 -1.11 4.28 -5.77
CA SER A 129 -1.67 3.57 -6.93
C SER A 129 -2.80 2.62 -6.53
N ALA A 130 -2.57 1.76 -5.54
CA ALA A 130 -3.61 0.87 -5.02
C ALA A 130 -4.80 1.62 -4.42
N ALA A 131 -4.54 2.73 -3.70
CA ALA A 131 -5.62 3.59 -3.20
C ALA A 131 -6.45 4.17 -4.34
N LEU A 132 -5.81 4.60 -5.44
CA LEU A 132 -6.50 5.06 -6.64
C LEU A 132 -7.32 3.94 -7.30
N THR A 133 -6.72 2.80 -7.60
CA THR A 133 -7.39 1.72 -8.33
C THR A 133 -8.55 1.14 -7.54
N VAL A 134 -8.41 0.93 -6.23
CA VAL A 134 -9.50 0.42 -5.37
C VAL A 134 -10.62 1.46 -5.20
N ALA A 135 -10.29 2.75 -5.03
CA ALA A 135 -11.31 3.81 -4.94
C ALA A 135 -12.12 3.92 -6.24
N THR A 136 -11.42 3.95 -7.38
CA THR A 136 -12.04 4.00 -8.71
C THR A 136 -12.88 2.76 -8.99
N ALA A 137 -12.37 1.55 -8.73
CA ALA A 137 -13.10 0.30 -8.95
C ALA A 137 -14.41 0.28 -8.16
N ARG A 138 -14.37 0.72 -6.89
CA ARG A 138 -15.56 0.82 -6.07
C ARG A 138 -16.54 1.88 -6.58
N ALA A 139 -16.05 3.05 -6.98
CA ALA A 139 -16.89 4.14 -7.45
C ALA A 139 -17.60 3.78 -8.77
N LEU A 140 -16.87 3.23 -9.74
CA LEU A 140 -17.41 2.80 -11.03
C LEU A 140 -18.36 1.61 -10.89
N ALA A 141 -18.05 0.62 -10.06
CA ALA A 141 -18.99 -0.48 -9.79
C ALA A 141 -20.32 0.04 -9.21
N LEU A 142 -20.26 0.96 -8.26
CA LEU A 142 -21.47 1.59 -7.70
C LEU A 142 -22.22 2.45 -8.73
N LEU A 143 -21.52 3.12 -9.66
CA LEU A 143 -22.14 3.88 -10.75
C LEU A 143 -22.89 2.95 -11.73
N ALA A 144 -22.35 1.76 -11.96
CA ALA A 144 -22.98 0.68 -12.74
C ALA A 144 -24.12 -0.04 -12.00
N GLY A 145 -24.42 0.33 -10.74
CA GLY A 145 -25.38 -0.40 -9.90
C GLY A 145 -24.90 -1.78 -9.44
N ALA A 146 -23.61 -2.10 -9.65
CA ALA A 146 -23.01 -3.36 -9.23
C ALA A 146 -22.45 -3.27 -7.79
N SER A 147 -22.54 -4.39 -7.07
CA SER A 147 -21.94 -4.54 -5.74
C SER A 147 -20.83 -5.59 -5.80
N LEU A 148 -19.58 -5.14 -5.62
CA LEU A 148 -18.42 -6.03 -5.55
C LEU A 148 -18.04 -6.29 -4.10
N ALA A 149 -17.82 -7.57 -3.76
CA ALA A 149 -17.22 -7.94 -2.50
C ALA A 149 -15.81 -7.33 -2.37
N PRO A 150 -15.31 -7.04 -1.15
CA PRO A 150 -13.99 -6.46 -0.96
C PRO A 150 -12.85 -7.24 -1.66
N ARG A 151 -12.93 -8.58 -1.68
CA ARG A 151 -11.97 -9.42 -2.40
C ARG A 151 -12.01 -9.21 -3.92
N GLN A 152 -13.20 -9.02 -4.50
CA GLN A 152 -13.35 -8.73 -5.93
C GLN A 152 -12.80 -7.33 -6.25
N LEU A 153 -13.04 -6.32 -5.39
CA LEU A 153 -12.45 -5.00 -5.53
C LEU A 153 -10.92 -5.04 -5.52
N ALA A 154 -10.33 -5.80 -4.59
CA ALA A 154 -8.88 -6.00 -4.53
C ALA A 154 -8.35 -6.66 -5.82
N ALA A 155 -9.05 -7.67 -6.33
CA ALA A 155 -8.65 -8.38 -7.56
C ALA A 155 -8.72 -7.50 -8.81
N VAL A 156 -9.78 -6.70 -8.97
CA VAL A 156 -9.90 -5.70 -10.05
C VAL A 156 -8.75 -4.72 -10.00
N ALA A 157 -8.48 -4.15 -8.83
CA ALA A 157 -7.42 -3.17 -8.64
C ALA A 157 -6.02 -3.78 -8.89
N TYR A 158 -5.79 -5.01 -8.45
CA TYR A 158 -4.55 -5.74 -8.68
C TYR A 158 -4.31 -5.99 -10.17
N ARG A 159 -5.29 -6.54 -10.89
CA ARG A 159 -5.17 -6.82 -12.33
C ARG A 159 -5.03 -5.56 -13.15
N ALA A 160 -5.74 -4.48 -12.79
CA ALA A 160 -5.56 -3.16 -13.39
C ALA A 160 -4.09 -2.69 -13.32
N GLU A 161 -3.43 -2.84 -12.18
CA GLU A 161 -2.04 -2.41 -11.99
C GLU A 161 -1.03 -3.40 -12.60
N HIS A 162 -1.25 -4.71 -12.43
CA HIS A 162 -0.31 -5.76 -12.82
C HIS A 162 -0.39 -6.16 -14.30
N ASP A 163 -1.61 -6.33 -14.82
CA ASP A 163 -1.85 -6.88 -16.16
C ASP A 163 -2.00 -5.76 -17.20
N HIS A 164 -2.65 -4.65 -16.83
CA HIS A 164 -2.87 -3.53 -17.76
C HIS A 164 -1.75 -2.50 -17.71
N VAL A 165 -1.43 -1.94 -16.54
CA VAL A 165 -0.35 -0.94 -16.43
C VAL A 165 1.05 -1.60 -16.48
N GLY A 166 1.15 -2.89 -16.19
CA GLY A 166 2.40 -3.65 -16.26
C GLY A 166 3.30 -3.53 -15.03
N VAL A 167 2.81 -2.96 -13.92
CA VAL A 167 3.55 -2.88 -12.67
C VAL A 167 3.55 -4.25 -11.99
N LYS A 168 4.69 -4.94 -12.00
CA LYS A 168 4.88 -6.27 -11.38
C LYS A 168 4.92 -6.22 -9.84
N CYS A 169 3.86 -5.69 -9.25
CA CYS A 169 3.62 -5.62 -7.82
C CYS A 169 3.00 -6.93 -7.29
N GLY A 170 3.08 -7.13 -5.97
CA GLY A 170 2.28 -8.17 -5.29
C GLY A 170 0.87 -7.68 -4.95
N VAL A 171 0.07 -8.60 -4.39
CA VAL A 171 -1.37 -8.39 -4.09
C VAL A 171 -1.63 -7.60 -2.79
N MET A 172 -0.58 -7.30 -2.01
CA MET A 172 -0.71 -6.75 -0.65
C MET A 172 -1.51 -5.45 -0.62
N ASP A 173 -1.11 -4.49 -1.45
CA ASP A 173 -1.53 -3.10 -1.38
C ASP A 173 -3.02 -2.94 -1.67
N GLN A 174 -3.48 -3.57 -2.74
CA GLN A 174 -4.87 -3.54 -3.18
C GLN A 174 -5.76 -4.33 -2.20
N THR A 175 -5.23 -5.43 -1.65
CA THR A 175 -5.95 -6.24 -0.67
C THR A 175 -6.17 -5.46 0.63
N ILE A 176 -5.15 -4.83 1.21
CA ILE A 176 -5.35 -4.05 2.45
C ILE A 176 -6.22 -2.81 2.19
N ALA A 177 -6.05 -2.12 1.06
CA ALA A 177 -6.87 -0.96 0.72
C ALA A 177 -8.36 -1.33 0.63
N ALA A 178 -8.70 -2.52 0.13
CA ALA A 178 -10.08 -2.97 0.04
C ALA A 178 -10.62 -3.61 1.34
N LEU A 179 -9.82 -4.41 2.05
CA LEU A 179 -10.29 -5.28 3.14
C LEU A 179 -10.03 -4.75 4.56
N ALA A 180 -9.28 -3.67 4.74
CA ALA A 180 -8.90 -3.20 6.07
C ALA A 180 -10.11 -2.93 6.99
N ARG A 181 -9.92 -3.17 8.29
CA ARG A 181 -10.88 -2.83 9.34
C ARG A 181 -10.22 -1.87 10.33
N PRO A 182 -10.94 -0.85 10.84
CA PRO A 182 -10.41 0.03 11.87
C PRO A 182 -9.85 -0.76 13.05
N GLY A 183 -8.67 -0.36 13.55
CA GLY A 183 -8.02 -1.00 14.69
C GLY A 183 -7.47 -2.41 14.42
N HIS A 184 -7.34 -2.83 13.16
CA HIS A 184 -6.81 -4.15 12.81
C HIS A 184 -5.69 -4.06 11.75
N ALA A 185 -4.69 -4.93 11.90
CA ALA A 185 -3.82 -5.36 10.80
C ALA A 185 -4.48 -6.50 10.03
N LEU A 186 -4.05 -6.73 8.79
CA LEU A 186 -4.50 -7.85 7.97
C LEU A 186 -3.35 -8.83 7.80
N LEU A 187 -3.41 -9.99 8.43
CA LEU A 187 -2.53 -11.09 8.03
C LEU A 187 -3.04 -11.61 6.69
N LEU A 188 -2.24 -11.50 5.64
CA LEU A 188 -2.56 -11.99 4.29
C LEU A 188 -1.50 -13.01 3.88
N GLU A 189 -1.94 -14.24 3.59
CA GLU A 189 -1.11 -15.27 2.96
C GLU A 189 -1.18 -15.08 1.44
N CYS A 190 -0.14 -14.46 0.84
CA CYS A 190 -0.22 -13.98 -0.54
C CYS A 190 -0.37 -15.11 -1.57
N ALA A 191 0.19 -16.30 -1.32
CA ALA A 191 0.06 -17.44 -2.23
C ALA A 191 -1.38 -17.97 -2.35
N THR A 192 -2.18 -17.91 -1.27
CA THR A 192 -3.54 -18.49 -1.22
C THR A 192 -4.64 -17.43 -1.15
N LEU A 193 -4.26 -16.17 -0.92
CA LEU A 193 -5.16 -15.06 -0.61
C LEU A 193 -6.00 -15.29 0.66
N ALA A 194 -5.65 -16.27 1.49
CA ALA A 194 -6.26 -16.45 2.81
C ALA A 194 -5.88 -15.25 3.69
N HIS A 195 -6.81 -14.75 4.49
CA HIS A 195 -6.54 -13.61 5.34
C HIS A 195 -7.28 -13.65 6.67
N ARG A 196 -6.73 -12.94 7.66
CA ARG A 196 -7.33 -12.78 8.98
C ARG A 196 -7.05 -11.38 9.52
N HIS A 197 -8.07 -10.72 10.06
CA HIS A 197 -7.90 -9.46 10.77
C HIS A 197 -7.32 -9.72 12.17
N ILE A 198 -6.21 -9.06 12.47
CA ILE A 198 -5.50 -9.16 13.75
C ILE A 198 -5.68 -7.83 14.48
N PRO A 199 -6.22 -7.80 15.72
CA PRO A 199 -6.33 -6.57 16.48
C PRO A 199 -4.97 -5.88 16.62
N PHE A 200 -4.92 -4.59 16.28
CA PHE A 200 -3.71 -3.78 16.39
C PHE A 200 -4.03 -2.45 17.05
N ARG A 201 -3.64 -2.32 18.32
CA ARG A 201 -3.81 -1.12 19.15
C ARG A 201 -2.50 -0.35 19.38
N GLY A 202 -1.47 -0.65 18.59
CA GLY A 202 -0.18 0.06 18.65
C GLY A 202 -0.28 1.47 18.09
N ARG A 203 0.59 2.37 18.56
CA ARG A 203 0.83 3.66 17.92
C ARG A 203 2.11 3.60 17.12
N LEU A 204 2.04 4.06 15.89
CA LEU A 204 3.17 4.11 14.98
C LEU A 204 3.48 5.56 14.67
N LEU A 205 4.76 5.90 14.66
CA LEU A 205 5.25 7.04 13.91
C LEU A 205 5.69 6.54 12.53
N LEU A 206 5.27 7.24 11.49
CA LEU A 206 5.82 7.10 10.15
C LEU A 206 6.80 8.25 9.94
N VAL A 207 8.06 7.92 9.75
CA VAL A 207 9.16 8.87 9.57
C VAL A 207 9.57 8.82 8.10
N ASP A 208 9.15 9.80 7.31
CA ASP A 208 9.57 9.93 5.92
C ASP A 208 10.97 10.56 5.89
N THR A 209 11.94 9.82 5.34
CA THR A 209 13.32 10.28 5.24
C THR A 209 13.49 11.39 4.21
N GLY A 210 12.48 11.70 3.38
CA GLY A 210 12.59 12.64 2.26
C GLY A 210 13.39 12.12 1.07
N VAL A 211 14.07 10.98 1.21
CA VAL A 211 14.76 10.31 0.10
C VAL A 211 13.72 9.68 -0.80
N ARG A 212 13.56 10.23 -1.99
CA ARG A 212 12.69 9.70 -3.03
C ARG A 212 13.50 8.78 -3.92
N ARG A 213 12.88 7.66 -4.33
CA ARG A 213 13.47 6.76 -5.32
C ARG A 213 13.55 7.51 -6.66
N ALA A 214 14.69 7.43 -7.35
CA ALA A 214 14.66 7.60 -8.79
C ALA A 214 13.71 6.53 -9.35
N LEU A 215 12.85 6.88 -10.32
CA LEU A 215 11.84 6.01 -10.93
C LEU A 215 12.44 4.84 -11.75
N GLY A 216 13.56 4.27 -11.32
CA GLY A 216 14.12 3.05 -11.86
C GLY A 216 13.65 1.85 -11.04
N ALA A 217 12.75 1.05 -11.59
CA ALA A 217 12.39 -0.26 -11.04
C ALA A 217 13.58 -1.24 -10.97
N GLY A 218 14.81 -0.81 -11.28
CA GLY A 218 16.03 -1.62 -11.39
C GLY A 218 16.32 -2.46 -10.15
N ALA A 219 16.56 -1.84 -8.98
CA ALA A 219 16.95 -2.55 -7.77
C ALA A 219 15.84 -3.47 -7.23
N TYR A 220 14.58 -3.01 -7.27
CA TYR A 220 13.43 -3.84 -6.89
C TYR A 220 13.25 -5.05 -7.83
N ASN A 221 13.35 -4.82 -9.14
CA ASN A 221 13.25 -5.88 -10.14
C ASN A 221 14.45 -6.83 -10.05
N GLU A 222 15.64 -6.32 -9.72
CA GLU A 222 16.82 -7.14 -9.45
C GLU A 222 16.56 -8.08 -8.28
N ARG A 223 16.07 -7.59 -7.13
CA ARG A 223 15.68 -8.44 -6.00
C ARG A 223 14.65 -9.49 -6.39
N THR A 224 13.67 -9.11 -7.21
CA THR A 224 12.66 -10.04 -7.72
C THR A 224 13.30 -11.14 -8.60
N ARG A 225 14.25 -10.77 -9.48
CA ARG A 225 14.99 -11.74 -10.31
C ARG A 225 15.88 -12.65 -9.47
N GLU A 226 16.58 -12.11 -8.47
CA GLU A 226 17.39 -12.90 -7.53
C GLU A 226 16.53 -13.92 -6.77
N CYS A 227 15.39 -13.50 -6.21
CA CYS A 227 14.47 -14.41 -5.55
C CYS A 227 13.94 -15.51 -6.48
N ARG A 228 13.61 -15.17 -7.74
CA ARG A 228 13.20 -16.18 -8.74
C ARG A 228 14.32 -17.16 -9.07
N ALA A 229 15.54 -16.67 -9.26
CA ALA A 229 16.70 -17.53 -9.51
C ALA A 229 17.00 -18.45 -8.31
N ALA A 230 16.77 -17.97 -7.08
CA ALA A 230 16.90 -18.78 -5.87
C ALA A 230 15.85 -19.89 -5.84
N LEU A 231 14.59 -19.55 -6.13
CA LEU A 231 13.50 -20.51 -6.23
C LEU A 231 13.82 -21.62 -7.24
N GLU A 232 14.20 -21.28 -8.48
CA GLU A 232 14.48 -22.30 -9.51
C GLU A 232 15.63 -23.24 -9.11
N ARG A 233 16.66 -22.74 -8.43
CA ARG A 233 17.76 -23.59 -7.92
C ARG A 233 17.29 -24.51 -6.80
N LEU A 234 16.47 -24.01 -5.88
CA LEU A 234 15.95 -24.81 -4.76
C LEU A 234 15.00 -25.92 -5.21
N ARG A 235 14.41 -25.82 -6.42
CA ARG A 235 13.58 -26.89 -7.00
C ARG A 235 14.37 -28.15 -7.33
N VAL A 236 15.70 -28.09 -7.38
CA VAL A 236 16.55 -29.29 -7.47
C VAL A 236 16.44 -30.13 -6.20
N ASP A 237 16.41 -29.49 -5.03
CA ASP A 237 16.29 -30.16 -3.73
C ASP A 237 14.82 -30.44 -3.33
N LEU A 238 13.88 -29.63 -3.84
CA LEU A 238 12.46 -29.70 -3.52
C LEU A 238 11.60 -29.37 -4.77
N PRO A 239 11.38 -30.35 -5.69
CA PRO A 239 10.72 -30.13 -6.98
C PRO A 239 9.32 -29.50 -6.90
N GLU A 240 8.57 -29.77 -5.83
CA GLU A 240 7.24 -29.25 -5.57
C GLU A 240 7.22 -27.79 -5.06
N LEU A 241 8.38 -27.16 -4.88
CA LEU A 241 8.48 -25.78 -4.40
C LEU A 241 7.96 -24.79 -5.45
N ILE A 242 6.78 -24.23 -5.20
CA ILE A 242 6.14 -23.21 -6.07
C ILE A 242 6.58 -21.79 -5.68
N TRP A 243 6.80 -21.55 -4.39
CA TRP A 243 7.05 -20.23 -3.82
C TRP A 243 8.28 -20.25 -2.93
N LEU A 244 9.17 -19.27 -3.06
CA LEU A 244 10.39 -19.21 -2.23
C LEU A 244 10.06 -19.18 -0.72
N ALA A 245 8.98 -18.50 -0.34
CA ALA A 245 8.51 -18.45 1.05
C ALA A 245 7.99 -19.79 1.59
N ALA A 246 7.73 -20.77 0.73
CA ALA A 246 7.28 -22.11 1.13
C ALA A 246 8.45 -23.04 1.50
N TRP A 247 9.70 -22.59 1.38
CA TRP A 247 10.85 -23.37 1.86
C TRP A 247 10.70 -23.68 3.36
N PRO A 248 10.82 -24.95 3.80
CA PRO A 248 10.64 -25.30 5.21
C PRO A 248 11.63 -24.57 6.12
N ALA A 249 11.12 -23.90 7.16
CA ALA A 249 11.97 -23.15 8.10
C ALA A 249 13.01 -24.04 8.80
N GLY A 250 12.66 -25.30 9.09
CA GLY A 250 13.61 -26.29 9.65
C GLY A 250 14.76 -26.65 8.70
N TRP A 251 14.66 -26.30 7.42
CA TRP A 251 15.67 -26.56 6.39
C TRP A 251 16.49 -25.30 6.05
N LEU A 252 16.41 -24.24 6.85
CA LEU A 252 17.13 -22.98 6.60
C LEU A 252 18.65 -23.20 6.45
N ALA A 253 19.24 -24.10 7.24
CA ALA A 253 20.66 -24.42 7.17
C ALA A 253 21.08 -25.03 5.82
N ARG A 254 20.15 -25.67 5.09
CA ARG A 254 20.42 -26.28 3.77
C ARG A 254 20.66 -25.23 2.69
N LEU A 255 20.11 -24.02 2.84
CA LEU A 255 20.30 -22.92 1.89
C LEU A 255 21.78 -22.58 1.69
N LYS A 256 22.64 -22.81 2.70
CA LYS A 256 24.09 -22.57 2.60
C LYS A 256 24.74 -23.40 1.51
N ARG A 257 24.27 -24.62 1.30
CA ARG A 257 24.80 -25.56 0.29
C ARG A 257 24.10 -25.38 -1.05
N ALA A 258 22.80 -25.09 -1.03
CA ALA A 258 21.98 -25.02 -2.23
C ALA A 258 22.13 -23.72 -3.04
N LEU A 259 22.53 -22.61 -2.40
CA LEU A 259 22.54 -21.29 -3.03
C LEU A 259 23.88 -20.55 -2.83
N PRO A 260 24.45 -19.95 -3.90
CA PRO A 260 25.52 -18.97 -3.77
C PRO A 260 24.97 -17.61 -3.33
N GLU A 261 25.86 -16.70 -2.92
CA GLU A 261 25.49 -15.29 -2.79
C GLU A 261 25.30 -14.63 -4.17
N PRO A 262 24.42 -13.61 -4.29
CA PRO A 262 23.55 -13.04 -3.25
C PRO A 262 22.25 -13.84 -3.01
N LEU A 263 21.98 -14.88 -3.80
CA LEU A 263 20.70 -15.60 -3.78
C LEU A 263 20.39 -16.22 -2.41
N ARG A 264 21.42 -16.74 -1.75
CA ARG A 264 21.31 -17.29 -0.40
C ARG A 264 20.79 -16.25 0.58
N SER A 265 21.36 -15.05 0.60
CA SER A 265 20.90 -13.98 1.49
C SER A 265 19.44 -13.60 1.21
N ARG A 266 19.04 -13.51 -0.06
CA ARG A 266 17.63 -13.25 -0.42
C ARG A 266 16.69 -14.35 0.07
N ALA A 267 17.06 -15.61 -0.11
CA ALA A 267 16.27 -16.75 0.36
C ALA A 267 16.18 -16.79 1.89
N VAL A 268 17.29 -16.58 2.61
CA VAL A 268 17.30 -16.54 4.08
C VAL A 268 16.39 -15.42 4.59
N HIS A 269 16.43 -14.23 3.96
CA HIS A 269 15.51 -13.14 4.27
C HIS A 269 14.06 -13.59 4.11
N VAL A 270 13.66 -14.07 2.93
CA VAL A 270 12.27 -14.41 2.61
C VAL A 270 11.71 -15.49 3.54
N VAL A 271 12.48 -16.55 3.80
CA VAL A 271 12.05 -17.66 4.67
C VAL A 271 11.94 -17.20 6.13
N SER A 272 12.93 -16.47 6.62
CA SER A 272 12.95 -15.98 8.00
C SER A 272 11.87 -14.91 8.23
N GLU A 273 11.66 -14.02 7.26
CA GLU A 273 10.63 -12.99 7.31
C GLU A 273 9.23 -13.60 7.25
N THR A 274 9.03 -14.68 6.49
CA THR A 274 7.79 -15.46 6.48
C THR A 274 7.44 -16.00 7.87
N ALA A 275 8.40 -16.64 8.55
CA ALA A 275 8.22 -17.13 9.91
C ALA A 275 7.96 -15.97 10.89
N ARG A 276 8.73 -14.89 10.75
CA ARG A 276 8.63 -13.68 11.57
C ARG A 276 7.27 -13.02 11.47
N THR A 277 6.68 -12.93 10.27
CA THR A 277 5.37 -12.33 10.05
C THR A 277 4.25 -13.15 10.69
N ARG A 278 4.25 -14.48 10.51
CA ARG A 278 3.26 -15.37 11.17
C ARG A 278 3.38 -15.29 12.68
N TYR A 279 4.60 -15.32 13.21
CA TYR A 279 4.84 -15.19 14.64
C TYR A 279 4.44 -13.79 15.17
N GLY A 280 4.71 -12.74 14.40
CA GLY A 280 4.30 -11.37 14.72
C GLY A 280 2.79 -11.22 14.80
N ALA A 281 2.05 -11.79 13.83
CA ALA A 281 0.59 -11.83 13.86
C ALA A 281 0.05 -12.58 15.09
N HIS A 282 0.69 -13.68 15.49
CA HIS A 282 0.36 -14.42 16.70
C HIS A 282 0.60 -13.60 17.99
N LEU A 283 1.71 -12.88 18.09
CA LEU A 283 1.99 -11.98 19.22
C LEU A 283 0.94 -10.87 19.32
N LEU A 284 0.59 -10.24 18.20
CA LEU A 284 -0.41 -9.18 18.15
C LEU A 284 -1.81 -9.69 18.52
N ALA A 285 -2.20 -10.87 18.04
CA ALA A 285 -3.47 -11.50 18.41
C ALA A 285 -3.60 -11.73 19.93
N ARG A 286 -2.47 -11.91 20.64
CA ARG A 286 -2.40 -12.05 22.10
C ARG A 286 -2.13 -10.74 22.85
N GLY A 287 -2.20 -9.58 22.17
CA GLY A 287 -1.94 -8.28 22.78
C GLY A 287 -0.48 -8.01 23.16
N ARG A 288 0.48 -8.84 22.73
CA ARG A 288 1.90 -8.74 23.09
C ARG A 288 2.65 -7.73 22.19
N VAL A 289 2.17 -6.48 22.15
CA VAL A 289 2.69 -5.42 21.27
C VAL A 289 4.17 -5.13 21.51
N GLY A 290 4.65 -5.15 22.77
CA GLY A 290 6.06 -4.95 23.09
C GLY A 290 6.98 -6.05 22.55
N ALA A 291 6.51 -7.31 22.57
CA ALA A 291 7.26 -8.44 21.99
C ALA A 291 7.26 -8.37 20.46
N PHE A 292 6.13 -7.98 19.86
CA PHE A 292 6.05 -7.71 18.41
C PHE A 292 7.04 -6.64 17.97
N GLY A 293 7.22 -5.57 18.76
CA GLY A 293 8.18 -4.51 18.47
C GLY A 293 9.62 -5.00 18.27
N ARG A 294 10.05 -6.02 19.02
CA ARG A 294 11.39 -6.62 18.85
C ARG A 294 11.57 -7.23 17.45
N LEU A 295 10.53 -7.85 16.92
CA LEU A 295 10.56 -8.41 15.56
C LEU A 295 10.72 -7.34 14.48
N LEU A 296 10.30 -6.10 14.73
CA LEU A 296 10.51 -5.00 13.77
C LEU A 296 12.01 -4.74 13.59
N TYR A 297 12.79 -4.71 14.68
CA TYR A 297 14.24 -4.54 14.59
C TYR A 297 14.92 -5.71 13.88
N GLU A 298 14.50 -6.94 14.18
CA GLU A 298 15.06 -8.13 13.52
C GLU A 298 14.73 -8.16 12.02
N SER A 299 13.52 -7.73 11.64
CA SER A 299 13.15 -7.59 10.24
C SER A 299 13.98 -6.51 9.54
N HIS A 300 14.15 -5.34 10.18
CA HIS A 300 14.98 -4.28 9.62
C HIS A 300 16.43 -4.73 9.40
N GLU A 301 16.99 -5.46 10.35
CA GLU A 301 18.34 -6.01 10.21
C GLU A 301 18.43 -7.00 9.04
N SER A 302 17.40 -7.83 8.87
CA SER A 302 17.26 -8.74 7.73
C SER A 302 17.21 -7.97 6.40
N LEU A 303 16.43 -6.89 6.31
CA LEU A 303 16.36 -6.07 5.11
C LEU A 303 17.65 -5.32 4.81
N ARG A 304 18.36 -4.88 5.86
CA ARG A 304 19.62 -4.17 5.72
C ARG A 304 20.73 -5.09 5.24
N ARG A 305 20.92 -6.25 5.90
CA ARG A 305 22.06 -7.13 5.65
C ARG A 305 21.79 -8.24 4.64
N LEU A 306 20.62 -8.85 4.70
CA LEU A 306 20.30 -10.02 3.86
C LEU A 306 19.56 -9.62 2.59
N TYR A 307 18.68 -8.62 2.67
CA TYR A 307 17.98 -8.12 1.49
C TYR A 307 18.63 -6.89 0.86
N GLU A 308 19.55 -6.23 1.54
CA GLU A 308 20.30 -5.06 1.06
C GLU A 308 19.39 -4.02 0.37
N CYS A 309 18.31 -3.64 1.05
CA CYS A 309 17.35 -2.63 0.58
C CYS A 309 17.16 -1.47 1.58
N SER A 310 17.99 -1.35 2.61
CA SER A 310 17.98 -0.17 3.49
C SER A 310 18.82 0.98 2.92
N THR A 311 18.83 2.13 3.61
CA THR A 311 19.71 3.27 3.34
C THR A 311 20.24 3.85 4.65
N PRO A 312 21.33 4.64 4.64
CA PRO A 312 21.84 5.30 5.83
C PRO A 312 20.79 6.13 6.57
N GLU A 313 19.86 6.77 5.84
CA GLU A 313 18.77 7.57 6.43
C GLU A 313 17.79 6.69 7.22
N LEU A 314 17.38 5.56 6.62
CA LEU A 314 16.49 4.60 7.26
C LEU A 314 17.15 3.99 8.49
N ASP A 315 18.42 3.60 8.35
CA ASP A 315 19.22 3.02 9.43
C ASP A 315 19.38 4.01 10.59
N LEU A 316 19.62 5.30 10.29
CA LEU A 316 19.71 6.36 11.29
C LEU A 316 18.40 6.50 12.07
N VAL A 317 17.25 6.52 11.37
CA VAL A 317 15.94 6.62 12.01
C VAL A 317 15.71 5.43 12.95
N VAL A 318 16.00 4.21 12.49
CA VAL A 318 15.82 3.00 13.31
C VAL A 318 16.76 3.00 14.52
N ALA A 319 18.02 3.39 14.35
CA ALA A 319 18.99 3.50 15.44
C ALA A 319 18.62 4.59 16.45
N ALA A 320 18.17 5.77 15.99
CA ALA A 320 17.70 6.86 16.84
C ALA A 320 16.44 6.46 17.63
N ALA A 321 15.47 5.82 16.97
CA ALA A 321 14.27 5.29 17.61
C ALA A 321 14.61 4.28 18.72
N ARG A 322 15.55 3.35 18.46
CA ARG A 322 16.00 2.37 19.44
C ARG A 322 16.65 3.02 20.65
N ARG A 323 17.55 3.99 20.45
CA ARG A 323 18.20 4.75 21.54
C ARG A 323 17.19 5.54 22.38
N ALA A 324 16.13 6.04 21.75
CA ALA A 324 15.06 6.76 22.43
C ALA A 324 14.03 5.85 23.15
N GLY A 325 14.19 4.52 23.09
CA GLY A 325 13.32 3.56 23.77
C GLY A 325 12.01 3.26 23.03
N ALA A 326 11.99 3.34 21.70
CA ALA A 326 10.91 2.77 20.91
C ALA A 326 10.78 1.27 21.14
N LEU A 327 9.55 0.74 21.00
CA LEU A 327 9.28 -0.69 21.16
C LEU A 327 9.85 -1.50 19.99
N GLY A 328 9.92 -0.89 18.82
CA GLY A 328 10.37 -1.48 17.56
C GLY A 328 10.50 -0.40 16.49
N ALA A 329 11.43 -0.55 15.56
CA ALA A 329 11.48 0.29 14.37
C ALA A 329 12.06 -0.47 13.18
N ARG A 330 11.59 -0.11 11.98
CA ARG A 330 12.03 -0.69 10.71
C ARG A 330 11.72 0.23 9.54
N LEU A 331 12.41 0.06 8.42
CA LEU A 331 11.92 0.58 7.13
C LEU A 331 10.57 -0.06 6.77
N THR A 332 9.69 0.64 6.04
CA THR A 332 8.44 0.10 5.50
C THR A 332 8.38 0.28 3.99
N GLY A 333 7.81 -0.71 3.29
CA GLY A 333 7.70 -0.70 1.83
C GLY A 333 8.95 -1.25 1.15
N ALA A 334 9.23 -0.80 -0.08
CA ALA A 334 10.22 -1.44 -0.94
C ALA A 334 11.68 -1.25 -0.52
N GLY A 335 12.00 -0.25 0.31
CA GLY A 335 13.39 0.14 0.60
C GLY A 335 14.02 1.10 -0.42
N TRP A 336 15.34 1.26 -0.35
CA TRP A 336 16.19 2.21 -1.10
C TRP A 336 15.72 3.68 -0.98
N GLY A 337 15.19 4.03 0.21
CA GLY A 337 14.63 5.33 0.54
C GLY A 337 13.22 5.19 1.12
N GLY A 338 12.46 6.30 1.12
CA GLY A 338 11.10 6.32 1.65
C GLY A 338 11.07 6.48 3.17
N ALA A 339 10.32 5.62 3.87
CA ALA A 339 9.95 5.85 5.26
C ALA A 339 10.25 4.66 6.18
N ALA A 340 10.37 4.97 7.47
CA ALA A 340 10.46 4.00 8.55
C ALA A 340 9.21 4.05 9.45
N LEU A 341 8.78 2.89 9.93
CA LEU A 341 7.80 2.74 10.99
C LEU A 341 8.50 2.63 12.34
N VAL A 342 8.01 3.37 13.32
CA VAL A 342 8.47 3.33 14.70
C VAL A 342 7.29 3.04 15.63
N LEU A 343 7.30 1.88 16.25
CA LEU A 343 6.30 1.46 17.23
C LEU A 343 6.63 2.07 18.59
N VAL A 344 5.70 2.86 19.11
CA VAL A 344 5.90 3.64 20.35
C VAL A 344 4.83 3.36 21.39
N SER A 345 5.19 3.53 22.65
CA SER A 345 4.21 3.68 23.72
C SER A 345 3.66 5.11 23.72
N SER A 346 2.39 5.29 24.07
CA SER A 346 1.75 6.62 24.09
C SER A 346 2.48 7.64 24.95
N LYS A 347 3.11 7.21 26.05
CA LYS A 347 3.84 8.09 26.98
C LYS A 347 5.16 8.61 26.41
N ARG A 348 5.79 7.89 25.47
CA ARG A 348 7.13 8.22 24.92
C ARG A 348 7.10 8.77 23.50
N GLU A 349 5.92 8.83 22.87
CA GLU A 349 5.71 9.22 21.47
C GLU A 349 6.41 10.54 21.12
N ARG A 350 6.13 11.62 21.88
CA ARG A 350 6.72 12.95 21.64
C ARG A 350 8.25 12.95 21.78
N GLY A 351 8.77 12.40 22.88
CA GLY A 351 10.22 12.37 23.14
C GLY A 351 10.99 11.55 22.10
N ILE A 352 10.42 10.44 21.63
CA ILE A 352 11.00 9.63 20.55
C ILE A 352 11.02 10.41 19.24
N ALA A 353 9.91 11.05 18.87
CA ALA A 353 9.83 11.87 17.64
C ALA A 353 10.88 13.00 17.65
N GLU A 354 10.99 13.73 18.77
CA GLU A 354 11.97 14.80 18.93
C GLU A 354 13.43 14.29 18.88
N HIS A 355 13.71 13.12 19.48
CA HIS A 355 15.04 12.51 19.40
C HIS A 355 15.40 12.12 17.97
N ILE A 356 14.45 11.56 17.21
CA ILE A 356 14.63 11.23 15.79
C ILE A 356 14.90 12.51 14.98
N ARG A 357 14.07 13.56 15.13
CA ARG A 357 14.28 14.84 14.42
C ARG A 357 15.67 15.41 14.69
N ARG A 358 16.08 15.49 15.95
CA ARG A 358 17.40 16.00 16.32
C ARG A 358 18.54 15.15 15.76
N ALA A 359 18.42 13.82 15.79
CA ALA A 359 19.43 12.93 15.23
C ALA A 359 19.55 13.11 13.71
N PHE A 360 18.42 13.20 13.03
CA PHE A 360 18.37 13.35 11.57
C PHE A 360 18.89 14.74 11.13
N ALA A 361 18.46 15.81 11.80
CA ALA A 361 18.92 17.17 11.52
C ALA A 361 20.43 17.35 11.72
N ARG A 362 21.01 16.71 12.75
CA ARG A 362 22.47 16.75 12.96
C ARG A 362 23.28 16.06 11.87
N THR A 363 22.70 15.06 11.19
CA THR A 363 23.43 14.26 10.19
C THR A 363 23.17 14.74 8.76
N TYR A 364 21.96 15.23 8.47
CA TYR A 364 21.51 15.55 7.10
C TYR A 364 21.10 17.02 6.92
N GLU A 365 21.25 17.87 7.93
CA GLU A 365 20.95 19.32 7.89
C GLU A 365 19.51 19.65 7.45
N ARG A 366 18.59 18.70 7.69
CA ARG A 366 17.15 18.83 7.43
C ARG A 366 16.36 17.99 8.41
N GLU A 367 15.08 18.28 8.58
CA GLU A 367 14.19 17.46 9.40
C GLU A 367 13.41 16.43 8.56
N PRO A 368 13.18 15.22 9.09
CA PRO A 368 12.28 14.26 8.46
C PRO A 368 10.83 14.62 8.81
N GLU A 369 9.91 14.33 7.89
CA GLU A 369 8.49 14.44 8.19
C GLU A 369 8.09 13.27 9.10
N ILE A 370 7.44 13.57 10.23
CA ILE A 370 6.99 12.56 11.18
C ILE A 370 5.48 12.69 11.38
N THR A 371 4.74 11.65 10.99
CA THR A 371 3.29 11.58 11.17
C THR A 371 2.90 10.41 12.06
N THR A 372 1.77 10.54 12.76
CA THR A 372 1.23 9.44 13.57
C THR A 372 0.28 8.60 12.75
N VAL A 373 0.50 7.29 12.73
CA VAL A 373 -0.31 6.32 11.99
C VAL A 373 -1.08 5.42 12.94
N ARG A 374 -2.36 5.19 12.62
CA ARG A 374 -3.25 4.24 13.27
C ARG A 374 -3.97 3.40 12.23
N ALA A 375 -4.33 2.17 12.58
CA ALA A 375 -5.06 1.27 11.70
C ALA A 375 -6.46 1.81 11.36
N SER A 376 -6.67 2.12 10.08
CA SER A 376 -7.89 2.68 9.50
C SER A 376 -8.75 1.61 8.83
N GLY A 377 -9.93 2.01 8.34
CA GLY A 377 -10.80 1.15 7.54
C GLY A 377 -10.47 1.16 6.05
N GLY A 378 -10.83 0.08 5.36
CA GLY A 378 -10.64 -0.10 3.92
C GLY A 378 -11.54 0.77 3.06
N ALA A 379 -11.78 0.33 1.83
CA ALA A 379 -12.56 1.07 0.85
C ALA A 379 -14.02 1.26 1.29
N ARG A 380 -14.57 2.46 1.07
CA ARG A 380 -15.95 2.79 1.43
C ARG A 380 -16.62 3.70 0.41
N ARG A 381 -17.95 3.71 0.40
CA ARG A 381 -18.74 4.72 -0.31
C ARG A 381 -18.66 6.03 0.48
N GLU A 382 -18.47 7.14 -0.21
CA GLU A 382 -18.52 8.47 0.40
C GLU A 382 -19.91 9.08 0.24
N ARG A 383 -20.31 9.91 1.20
CA ARG A 383 -21.61 10.60 1.16
C ARG A 383 -21.48 11.89 0.36
N ILE A 384 -22.40 12.09 -0.58
CA ILE A 384 -22.55 13.34 -1.31
C ILE A 384 -23.30 14.30 -0.39
N THR A 385 -22.60 15.24 0.25
CA THR A 385 -23.28 16.32 0.96
C THR A 385 -23.66 17.37 -0.07
N ALA A 386 -24.91 17.31 -0.56
CA ALA A 386 -25.48 18.40 -1.33
C ALA A 386 -25.38 19.66 -0.47
N SER A 387 -24.71 20.68 -0.99
CA SER A 387 -24.76 22.01 -0.40
C SER A 387 -26.21 22.44 -0.39
N ARG A 388 -26.89 22.41 0.77
CA ARG A 388 -28.09 23.23 0.96
C ARG A 388 -27.67 24.68 0.73
N ARG A 389 -27.88 25.19 -0.49
CA ARG A 389 -28.08 26.63 -0.69
C ARG A 389 -29.27 26.95 0.20
N ARG A 390 -29.05 27.71 1.28
CA ARG A 390 -30.16 28.45 1.88
C ARG A 390 -30.65 29.36 0.76
N ALA A 391 -31.79 29.01 0.16
CA ALA A 391 -32.60 29.99 -0.51
C ALA A 391 -33.01 30.96 0.60
N SER A 392 -32.46 32.17 0.60
CA SER A 392 -33.11 33.29 1.28
C SER A 392 -34.37 33.59 0.50
N THR A 393 -35.47 33.00 0.92
CA THR A 393 -36.81 33.47 0.56
C THR A 393 -37.22 34.53 1.58
N ALA A 394 -37.59 35.69 1.04
CA ALA A 394 -38.14 36.89 1.66
C ALA A 394 -37.16 37.74 2.50
#